data_AF-A0A2X2YS45-F1
#
_entry.id   AF-A0A2X2YS45-F1
#
_cell.length_a   1.000
_cell.length_b   1.000
_cell.length_c   1.000
_cell.angle_alpha   90.00
_cell.angle_beta   90.00
_cell.angle_gamma   90.00
#
_symmetry.space_group_name_H-M   'P 1'
#
loop_
_entity.id
_entity.type
_entity.pdbx_description
1 polymer ?
#
loop_
_entity_poly.entity_id
_entity_poly.type
_entity_poly.pdbx_seq_one_letter_code
_entity_poly.pdbx_strand_id
1 'polypeptide(L)' 'MVKALCDLEYVEDSAAETDMNVVMTEDGRIIEVQGTAEGEPFSHEELLTLLALARGGIESIVATQKAALEN' A
#
# COMPACT_ATOMS: atom_id res chain seq x y z
N MET A 1 5.09 -18.71 1.96
CA MET A 1 4.84 -17.28 2.23
C MET A 1 4.41 -16.66 0.92
N VAL A 2 3.15 -16.22 0.85
CA VAL A 2 2.62 -15.46 -0.30
C VAL A 2 3.37 -14.13 -0.35
N LYS A 3 3.76 -13.71 -1.55
CA LYS A 3 4.54 -12.49 -1.76
C LYS A 3 3.63 -11.28 -1.57
N ALA A 4 4.00 -10.35 -0.70
CA ALA A 4 3.32 -9.06 -0.60
C ALA A 4 3.58 -8.22 -1.88
N LEU A 5 2.52 -7.64 -2.43
CA LEU A 5 2.53 -6.87 -3.67
C LEU A 5 1.98 -5.47 -3.39
N CYS A 6 2.46 -4.48 -4.16
CA CYS A 6 2.02 -3.10 -4.09
C CYS A 6 1.34 -2.76 -5.41
N ASP A 7 0.28 -1.95 -5.36
CA ASP A 7 -0.51 -1.52 -6.53
C ASP A 7 -1.14 -2.72 -7.27
N LEU A 8 -2.02 -3.45 -6.56
CA LEU A 8 -2.68 -4.64 -7.09
C LEU A 8 -3.56 -4.29 -8.29
N GLU A 9 -3.37 -5.01 -9.40
CA GLU A 9 -4.34 -4.99 -10.48
C GLU A 9 -5.60 -5.77 -10.10
N TYR A 10 -6.72 -5.55 -10.81
CA TYR A 10 -8.02 -6.15 -10.48
C TYR A 10 -8.00 -7.66 -10.23
N VAL A 11 -7.24 -8.42 -11.03
CA VAL A 11 -7.15 -9.88 -10.88
C VAL A 11 -6.39 -10.27 -9.61
N GLU A 12 -5.39 -9.47 -9.24
CA GLU A 12 -4.59 -9.69 -8.03
C GLU A 12 -5.38 -9.32 -6.78
N ASP A 13 -6.10 -8.19 -6.82
CA ASP A 13 -7.00 -7.74 -5.75
C ASP A 13 -8.12 -8.75 -5.50
N SER A 14 -8.79 -9.20 -6.57
CA SER A 14 -9.85 -10.21 -6.47
C SER A 14 -9.37 -11.58 -5.96
N ALA A 15 -8.06 -11.85 -6.02
CA ALA A 15 -7.48 -13.10 -5.55
C ALA A 15 -6.76 -12.95 -4.20
N ALA A 16 -6.60 -11.72 -3.70
CA ALA A 16 -5.94 -11.45 -2.44
C ALA A 16 -6.86 -11.86 -1.28
N GLU A 17 -6.35 -12.67 -0.35
CA GLU A 17 -7.07 -13.02 0.88
C GLU A 17 -7.02 -11.89 1.93
N THR A 18 -6.15 -10.90 1.69
CA THR A 18 -5.94 -9.73 2.54
C THR A 18 -5.52 -8.57 1.66
N ASP A 19 -6.25 -7.45 1.77
CA ASP A 19 -5.97 -6.20 1.08
C ASP A 19 -5.69 -5.08 2.08
N MET A 20 -5.01 -4.02 1.61
CA MET A 20 -4.78 -2.84 2.42
C MET A 20 -4.71 -1.58 1.57
N ASN A 21 -5.49 -0.59 1.96
CA ASN A 21 -5.47 0.76 1.43
C ASN A 21 -4.75 1.70 2.40
N VAL A 22 -3.87 2.56 1.86
CA VAL A 22 -3.03 3.47 2.65
C VAL A 22 -3.03 4.86 2.04
N VAL A 23 -3.27 5.88 2.86
CA VAL A 23 -3.17 7.29 2.49
C VAL A 23 -2.11 7.96 3.36
N MET A 24 -1.13 8.60 2.74
CA MET A 24 -0.01 9.25 3.43
C MET A 24 0.29 10.64 2.85
N THR A 25 0.85 11.50 3.69
CA THR A 25 1.48 12.76 3.27
C THR A 25 2.88 12.52 2.73
N GLU A 26 3.41 13.47 1.96
CA GLU A 26 4.77 13.38 1.39
C GLU A 26 5.90 13.29 2.43
N ASP A 27 5.67 13.81 3.64
CA ASP A 27 6.62 13.73 4.75
C ASP A 27 6.50 12.42 5.55
N GLY A 28 5.74 11.47 5.03
CA GLY A 28 5.64 10.11 5.55
C GLY A 28 4.66 9.93 6.71
N ARG A 29 3.84 10.95 7.03
CA ARG A 29 2.78 10.80 8.04
C ARG A 29 1.58 10.10 7.44
N ILE A 30 0.97 9.24 8.23
CA ILE A 30 -0.20 8.45 7.82
C ILE A 30 -1.47 9.25 8.08
N ILE A 31 -2.32 9.33 7.07
CA ILE A 31 -3.68 9.89 7.16
C ILE A 31 -4.67 8.76 7.43
N GLU A 32 -4.56 7.67 6.69
CA GLU A 32 -5.49 6.53 6.77
C GLU A 32 -4.76 5.22 6.47
N VAL A 33 -5.10 4.19 7.24
CA VAL A 33 -4.76 2.80 6.96
C VAL A 33 -6.03 1.99 7.16
N GLN A 34 -6.46 1.29 6.13
CA GLN A 34 -7.53 0.31 6.20
C GLN A 34 -6.99 -1.00 5.64
N GLY A 35 -6.82 -2.00 6.51
CA GLY A 35 -6.50 -3.36 6.10
C GLY A 35 -7.69 -4.27 6.39
N THR A 36 -8.04 -5.12 5.43
CA THR A 36 -9.09 -6.13 5.58
C THR A 36 -8.48 -7.50 5.33
N ALA A 37 -8.69 -8.42 6.27
CA ALA A 37 -8.41 -9.85 6.04
C ALA A 37 -9.74 -10.55 5.81
N GLU A 38 -9.98 -11.01 4.58
CA GLU A 38 -11.16 -11.82 4.25
C GLU A 38 -10.96 -13.29 4.63
N GLY A 39 -9.70 -13.76 4.60
CA GLY A 39 -9.28 -15.08 5.04
C GLY A 39 -8.62 -15.08 6.42
N GLU A 40 -7.33 -15.44 6.45
CA GLU A 40 -6.55 -15.46 7.69
C GLU A 40 -6.18 -14.05 8.15
N PRO A 41 -6.31 -13.72 9.44
CA PRO A 41 -5.84 -12.45 9.98
C PRO A 41 -4.33 -12.25 9.75
N PHE A 42 -3.94 -11.06 9.29
CA PHE A 42 -2.52 -10.73 9.17
C PHE A 42 -1.83 -10.61 10.53
N SER A 43 -0.61 -11.12 10.60
CA SER A 43 0.31 -10.89 11.71
C SER A 43 0.80 -9.44 11.74
N HIS A 44 1.38 -9.04 12.87
CA HIS A 44 1.99 -7.71 13.00
C HIS A 44 3.13 -7.51 12.00
N GLU A 45 3.94 -8.54 11.74
CA GLU A 45 5.06 -8.46 10.79
C GLU A 45 4.58 -8.30 9.34
N GLU A 46 3.49 -8.95 8.97
CA GLU A 46 2.85 -8.79 7.65
C GLU A 46 2.29 -7.39 7.46
N LEU A 47 1.59 -6.85 8.47
CA LEU A 47 1.11 -5.46 8.45
C LEU A 47 2.26 -4.47 8.23
N LEU A 48 3.37 -4.62 8.97
CA LEU A 48 4.53 -3.74 8.81
C LEU A 48 5.17 -3.88 7.42
N THR A 49 5.18 -5.09 6.86
CA THR A 49 5.68 -5.34 5.50
C THR A 49 4.83 -4.63 4.45
N LEU A 50 3.50 -4.71 4.56
CA LEU A 50 2.57 -4.02 3.66
C LEU A 50 2.69 -2.49 3.79
N LEU A 51 2.83 -1.97 5.02
CA LEU A 51 3.03 -0.52 5.24
C LEU A 51 4.36 -0.02 4.65
N ALA A 52 5.42 -0.83 4.73
CA ALA A 52 6.71 -0.48 4.11
C ALA A 52 6.61 -0.44 2.58
N LEU A 53 5.88 -1.39 1.98
CA LEU A 53 5.60 -1.40 0.54
C LEU A 53 4.78 -0.19 0.11
N ALA A 54 3.68 0.10 0.82
CA ALA A 54 2.82 1.25 0.54
C ALA A 54 3.60 2.57 0.61
N ARG A 55 4.47 2.73 1.62
CA ARG A 55 5.33 3.92 1.73
C ARG A 55 6.20 4.13 0.49
N GLY A 56 6.85 3.09 -0.01
CA GLY A 56 7.68 3.17 -1.21
C GLY A 56 6.88 3.48 -2.49
N GLY A 57 5.68 2.92 -2.61
CA GLY A 57 4.74 3.23 -3.69
C GLY A 57 4.30 4.70 -3.67
N ILE A 58 3.90 5.19 -2.49
CA ILE A 58 3.46 6.58 -2.32
C ILE A 58 4.59 7.58 -2.57
N GLU A 59 5.82 7.29 -2.15
CA GLU A 59 7.00 8.13 -2.47
C GLU A 59 7.18 8.27 -3.99
N SER A 60 6.99 7.18 -4.74
CA SER A 60 7.07 7.18 -6.21
C SER A 60 5.94 7.97 -6.86
N ILE A 61 4.71 7.86 -6.33
CA ILE A 61 3.54 8.62 -6.78
C ILE A 61 3.76 10.11 -6.54
N VAL A 62 4.20 10.51 -5.34
CA VAL A 62 4.47 11.92 -4.99
C VAL A 62 5.54 12.52 -5.91
N ALA A 63 6.61 11.77 -6.21
CA ALA A 63 7.63 12.23 -7.14
C ALA A 63 7.05 12.50 -8.55
N THR A 64 6.20 11.60 -9.03
CA THR A 64 5.53 11.75 -10.34
C THR A 64 4.54 12.91 -10.34
N GLN A 65 3.77 13.09 -9.26
CA GLN A 65 2.84 14.21 -9.09
C GLN A 65 3.57 15.56 -9.11
N LYS A 66 4.73 15.67 -8.44
CA LYS A 66 5.56 16.88 -8.47
C LYS A 66 6.05 17.19 -9.88
N ALA A 67 6.61 16.19 -10.57
CA ALA A 67 7.08 16.35 -11.95
C ALA A 67 5.95 16.79 -12.90
N ALA A 68 4.73 16.29 -12.71
CA ALA A 68 3.57 16.67 -13.52
C ALA A 68 3.07 18.11 -13.25
N LEU A 69 3.41 18.70 -12.11
CA LEU A 69 3.04 20.06 -11.72
C LEU A 69 4.14 21.10 -12.02
N GLU A 70 5.34 20.64 -12.37
CA GLU A 70 6.42 21.52 -12.86
C GLU A 70 6.09 21.96 -14.29
N ASN A 71 5.90 23.28 -14.48
CA ASN A 71 5.60 23.91 -15.79
C ASN A 71 6.87 24.16 -16.61
#